data_AF-A0AAD0PMB4-F1
#
_entry.id   AF-A0AAD0PMB4-F1
#
_cell.length_a   1.000
_cell.length_b   1.000
_cell.length_c   1.000
_cell.angle_alpha   90.00
_cell.angle_beta   90.00
_cell.angle_gamma   90.00
#
_symmetry.space_group_name_H-M   'P 1'
#
loop_
_entity.id
_entity.type
_entity.pdbx_description
1 polymer ?
#
loop_
_entity_poly.entity_id
_entity_poly.type
_entity_poly.pdbx_seq_one_letter_code
_entity_poly.pdbx_strand_id
1 'polypeptide(L)'
;MANRVSAQCHCGAVRFTVELSDGFNTIRSCNCSYCRMRGAIAVSAPLSGITIIQGESLLTEYRFNTQTAAHYFCSVCGIYTFHQRRSNPNQYGVNVACIEGVSPFDFPEVLVMEGRVHPNDGGGGVAGVLNYRETGTAEK
;
A
#
# COMPACT_ATOMS: atom_id res chain seq x y z
N MET A 1 13.22 0.45 18.53
CA MET A 1 12.49 1.74 18.54
C MET A 1 11.23 1.54 17.73
N ALA A 2 10.09 2.00 18.23
CA ALA A 2 8.78 1.52 17.81
C ALA A 2 8.45 1.91 16.35
N ASN A 3 8.63 0.99 15.40
CA ASN A 3 8.22 1.15 14.00
C ASN A 3 6.70 0.93 13.80
N ARG A 4 5.91 1.02 14.87
CA ARG A 4 4.47 0.78 14.85
C ARG A 4 3.72 2.10 14.69
N VAL A 5 2.93 2.21 13.64
CA VAL A 5 2.13 3.39 13.29
C VAL A 5 0.65 3.04 13.23
N SER A 6 -0.21 4.02 13.52
CA SER A 6 -1.66 3.91 13.37
C SER A 6 -2.08 4.11 11.92
N ALA A 7 -3.09 3.37 11.48
CA ALA A 7 -3.66 3.51 10.16
C ALA A 7 -5.18 3.26 10.16
N GLN A 8 -5.89 3.90 9.24
CA GLN A 8 -7.32 3.74 9.07
C GLN A 8 -7.77 3.98 7.62
N CYS A 9 -8.93 3.42 7.25
CA CYS A 9 -9.61 3.82 6.03
C CYS A 9 -10.23 5.23 6.17
N HIS A 10 -10.69 5.82 5.06
CA HIS A 10 -11.26 7.17 5.04
C HIS A 10 -12.41 7.38 6.05
N CYS A 11 -13.38 6.46 6.11
CA CYS A 11 -14.51 6.57 7.03
C CYS A 11 -14.19 6.19 8.48
N GLY A 12 -12.96 5.76 8.78
CA GLY A 12 -12.53 5.34 10.12
C GLY A 12 -13.15 4.03 10.63
N ALA A 13 -13.95 3.33 9.82
CA ALA A 13 -14.61 2.09 10.21
C ALA A 13 -13.63 0.90 10.33
N VAL A 14 -12.57 0.91 9.52
CA VAL A 14 -11.44 -0.02 9.61
C VAL A 14 -10.25 0.73 10.21
N ARG A 15 -9.74 0.24 11.33
CA ARG A 15 -8.55 0.78 12.03
C ARG A 15 -7.58 -0.34 12.33
N PHE A 16 -6.30 -0.08 12.14
CA PHE A 16 -5.25 -1.08 12.31
C PHE A 16 -3.93 -0.41 12.69
N THR A 17 -3.03 -1.17 13.29
CA THR A 17 -1.64 -0.75 13.49
C THR A 17 -0.74 -1.51 12.54
N VAL A 18 0.36 -0.86 12.14
CA VAL A 18 1.32 -1.39 11.17
C VAL A 18 2.74 -1.23 11.71
N GLU A 19 3.49 -2.32 11.77
CA GLU A 19 4.93 -2.32 11.96
C GLU A 19 5.63 -2.29 10.60
N LEU A 20 6.29 -1.19 10.27
CA LEU A 20 6.98 -1.03 8.98
C LEU A 20 8.29 -1.81 8.97
N SER A 21 8.56 -2.53 7.88
CA SER A 21 9.76 -3.35 7.74
C SER A 21 11.07 -2.55 7.79
N ASP A 22 11.06 -1.34 7.21
CA ASP A 22 12.20 -0.43 7.16
C ASP A 22 11.71 1.02 6.95
N GLY A 23 10.88 1.49 7.88
CA GLY A 23 10.21 2.78 7.77
C GLY A 23 9.54 2.98 6.40
N PHE A 24 9.68 4.17 5.82
CA PHE A 24 9.19 4.49 4.48
C PHE A 24 10.21 4.20 3.36
N ASN A 25 11.38 3.60 3.63
CA ASN A 25 12.40 3.33 2.60
C ASN A 25 11.94 2.31 1.54
N THR A 26 10.84 1.59 1.81
CA THR A 26 10.31 0.55 0.91
C THR A 26 9.06 0.97 0.13
N ILE A 27 8.70 2.26 0.15
CA ILE A 27 7.58 2.78 -0.63
C ILE A 27 7.76 2.48 -2.11
N ARG A 28 6.67 2.09 -2.78
CA ARG A 28 6.65 1.85 -4.21
C ARG A 28 5.24 1.85 -4.77
N SER A 29 5.12 2.13 -6.06
CA SER A 29 3.92 1.87 -6.87
C SER A 29 4.14 0.64 -7.76
N CYS A 30 3.07 0.13 -8.38
CA CYS A 30 3.12 -1.00 -9.31
C CYS A 30 2.24 -0.71 -10.52
N ASN A 31 2.77 -0.97 -11.72
CA ASN A 31 2.09 -0.67 -12.99
C ASN A 31 1.22 -1.81 -13.55
N CYS A 32 1.01 -2.90 -12.80
CA CYS A 32 0.15 -3.99 -13.27
C CYS A 32 -1.30 -3.50 -13.46
N SER A 33 -2.10 -4.26 -14.21
CA SER A 33 -3.48 -3.89 -14.57
C SER A 33 -4.35 -3.52 -13.37
N TYR A 34 -4.15 -4.19 -12.23
CA TYR A 34 -4.90 -3.93 -11.00
C TYR A 34 -4.32 -2.78 -10.16
N CYS A 35 -3.03 -2.80 -9.88
CA CYS A 35 -2.39 -1.81 -9.01
C CYS A 35 -2.45 -0.40 -9.61
N ARG A 36 -2.31 -0.26 -10.93
CA ARG A 36 -2.45 1.03 -11.61
C ARG A 36 -3.85 1.64 -11.46
N MET A 37 -4.89 0.81 -11.36
CA MET A 37 -6.27 1.29 -11.13
C MET A 37 -6.48 1.73 -9.68
N ARG A 38 -5.78 1.11 -8.73
CA ARG A 38 -5.80 1.56 -7.32
C ARG A 38 -5.04 2.87 -7.10
N GLY A 39 -3.97 3.10 -7.87
CA GLY A 39 -3.17 4.33 -7.80
C GLY A 39 -2.43 4.56 -6.48
N ALA A 40 -2.38 3.55 -5.60
CA ALA A 40 -1.82 3.70 -4.25
C ALA A 40 -0.31 3.46 -4.22
N ILE A 41 0.38 4.25 -3.41
CA ILE A 41 1.76 3.98 -2.99
C ILE A 41 1.70 3.03 -1.79
N ALA A 42 2.47 1.95 -1.84
CA ALA A 42 2.49 0.94 -0.79
C ALA A 42 3.85 0.83 -0.11
N VAL A 43 3.86 0.77 1.21
CA VAL A 43 5.05 0.49 2.05
C VAL A 43 5.01 -0.96 2.55
N SER A 44 6.17 -1.55 2.86
CA SER A 44 6.26 -2.96 3.29
C SER A 44 6.09 -3.11 4.80
N ALA A 45 5.38 -4.16 5.20
CA ALA A 45 5.30 -4.66 6.56
C ALA A 45 5.46 -6.19 6.55
N PRO A 46 6.00 -6.81 7.62
CA PRO A 46 5.99 -8.27 7.76
C PRO A 46 4.56 -8.79 7.97
N LEU A 47 4.32 -10.09 7.79
CA LEU A 47 2.99 -10.68 8.05
C LEU A 47 2.49 -10.46 9.49
N SER A 48 3.38 -10.51 10.48
CA SER A 48 3.05 -10.22 11.88
C SER A 48 2.90 -8.72 12.16
N GLY A 49 3.19 -7.86 11.18
CA GLY A 49 3.29 -6.43 11.36
C GLY A 49 1.94 -5.71 11.35
N ILE A 50 0.85 -6.35 10.95
CA ILE A 50 -0.49 -5.74 10.96
C ILE A 50 -1.31 -6.30 12.11
N THR A 51 -1.92 -5.42 12.89
CA THR A 51 -2.93 -5.78 13.89
C THR A 51 -4.19 -4.98 13.63
N ILE A 52 -5.30 -5.65 13.29
CA ILE A 52 -6.61 -5.00 13.13
C ILE A 52 -7.15 -4.67 14.52
N ILE A 53 -7.45 -3.39 14.73
CA ILE A 53 -7.97 -2.87 16.00
C ILE A 53 -9.51 -2.77 15.93
N GLN A 54 -10.05 -2.46 14.74
CA GLN A 54 -11.48 -2.32 14.52
C GLN A 54 -11.84 -2.62 13.07
N GLY A 55 -13.03 -3.17 12.85
CA GLY A 55 -13.65 -3.26 11.53
C GLY A 55 -13.16 -4.41 10.67
N GLU A 56 -12.69 -5.51 11.27
CA GLU A 56 -12.28 -6.71 10.54
C GLU A 56 -13.39 -7.25 9.64
N SER A 57 -14.64 -7.27 10.13
CA SER A 57 -15.82 -7.66 9.35
C SER A 57 -16.18 -6.70 8.22
N LEU A 58 -15.55 -5.52 8.17
CA LEU A 58 -15.72 -4.51 7.10
C LEU A 58 -14.56 -4.52 6.11
N LEU A 59 -13.58 -5.42 6.28
CA LEU A 59 -12.57 -5.68 5.27
C LEU A 59 -13.11 -6.69 4.25
N THR A 60 -13.20 -6.26 3.00
CA THR A 60 -13.46 -7.16 1.87
C THR A 60 -12.15 -7.64 1.27
N GLU A 61 -11.98 -8.95 1.20
CA GLU A 61 -10.88 -9.57 0.47
C GLU A 61 -11.21 -9.69 -1.03
N TYR A 62 -10.25 -9.37 -1.88
CA TYR A 62 -10.30 -9.60 -3.32
C TYR A 62 -9.05 -10.33 -3.80
N ARG A 63 -9.25 -11.43 -4.53
CA ARG A 63 -8.21 -12.25 -5.15
C ARG A 63 -8.53 -12.41 -6.63
N PHE A 64 -7.49 -12.43 -7.46
CA PHE A 64 -7.63 -12.65 -8.91
C PHE A 64 -6.39 -13.34 -9.48
N ASN A 65 -6.47 -13.75 -10.74
CA ASN A 65 -5.38 -14.43 -11.45
C ASN A 65 -4.90 -15.69 -10.69
N THR A 66 -3.69 -15.68 -10.13
CA THR A 66 -3.13 -16.81 -9.35
C THR A 66 -3.73 -16.97 -7.96
N GLN A 67 -4.58 -16.04 -7.53
CA GLN A 67 -5.22 -16.01 -6.20
C GLN A 67 -4.23 -15.93 -5.02
N THR A 68 -2.93 -15.75 -5.28
CA THR A 68 -1.90 -15.66 -4.23
C THR A 68 -1.97 -14.35 -3.47
N ALA A 69 -2.07 -13.22 -4.17
CA ALA A 69 -2.20 -11.92 -3.51
C ALA A 69 -3.60 -11.75 -2.92
N ALA A 70 -3.66 -11.37 -1.64
CA ALA A 70 -4.89 -11.11 -0.90
C ALA A 70 -5.06 -9.60 -0.73
N HIS A 71 -5.96 -8.99 -1.48
CA HIS A 71 -6.14 -7.54 -1.45
C HIS A 71 -7.32 -7.14 -0.57
N TYR A 72 -7.09 -6.29 0.45
CA TYR A 72 -8.14 -5.87 1.38
C TYR A 72 -8.55 -4.42 1.15
N PHE A 73 -9.85 -4.15 1.21
CA PHE A 73 -10.41 -2.79 1.14
C PHE A 73 -11.62 -2.66 2.06
N CYS A 74 -11.91 -1.44 2.50
CA CYS A 74 -13.08 -1.17 3.32
C CYS A 74 -14.37 -1.30 2.49
N SER A 75 -15.31 -2.14 2.92
CA SER A 75 -16.61 -2.33 2.27
C SER A 75 -17.51 -1.10 2.32
N VAL A 76 -17.25 -0.18 3.26
CA VAL A 76 -18.05 1.05 3.46
C VAL A 76 -17.60 2.19 2.55
N CYS A 77 -16.30 2.50 2.52
CA CYS A 77 -15.76 3.64 1.77
C CYS A 77 -14.92 3.25 0.54
N GLY A 78 -14.72 1.96 0.27
CA GLY A 78 -13.96 1.47 -0.88
C GLY A 78 -12.44 1.61 -0.77
N ILE A 79 -11.91 2.26 0.28
CA ILE A 79 -10.48 2.51 0.42
C ILE A 79 -9.71 1.20 0.55
N TYR A 80 -8.74 1.02 -0.35
CA TYR A 80 -7.72 0.00 -0.25
C TYR A 80 -6.82 0.26 0.96
N THR A 81 -6.76 -0.70 1.89
CA THR A 81 -5.97 -0.61 3.13
C THR A 81 -4.60 -1.26 2.95
N PHE A 82 -4.56 -2.58 2.80
CA PHE A 82 -3.32 -3.35 2.64
C PHE A 82 -3.58 -4.63 1.81
N HIS A 83 -2.51 -5.30 1.40
CA HIS A 83 -2.61 -6.58 0.69
C HIS A 83 -1.42 -7.49 0.98
N GLN A 84 -1.67 -8.79 1.07
CA GLN A 84 -0.59 -9.78 1.08
C GLN A 84 0.00 -9.88 -0.34
N ARG A 85 1.31 -9.77 -0.46
CA ARG A 85 1.98 -9.68 -1.76
C ARG A 85 2.06 -11.06 -2.43
N ARG A 86 1.91 -11.08 -3.76
CA ARG A 86 2.22 -12.28 -4.56
C ARG A 86 3.72 -12.55 -4.66
N SER A 87 4.53 -11.50 -4.83
CA SER A 87 5.99 -11.64 -5.00
C SER A 87 6.69 -12.16 -3.75
N ASN A 88 6.17 -11.82 -2.57
CA ASN A 88 6.62 -12.35 -1.30
C ASN A 88 5.40 -12.55 -0.39
N PRO A 89 4.86 -13.77 -0.29
CA PRO A 89 3.71 -14.07 0.57
C PRO A 89 3.95 -13.77 2.06
N ASN A 90 5.21 -13.61 2.49
CA ASN A 90 5.56 -13.25 3.86
C ASN A 90 5.57 -11.74 4.13
N GLN A 91 5.04 -10.93 3.20
CA GLN A 91 4.96 -9.48 3.34
C GLN A 91 3.59 -8.93 2.97
N TYR A 92 3.21 -7.88 3.70
CA TYR A 92 2.14 -6.97 3.31
C TYR A 92 2.69 -5.78 2.50
N GLY A 93 1.84 -5.25 1.62
CA GLY A 93 1.93 -3.88 1.13
C GLY A 93 0.79 -3.07 1.73
N VAL A 94 1.12 -1.97 2.41
CA VAL A 94 0.15 -1.10 3.10
C VAL A 94 0.05 0.21 2.35
N ASN A 95 -1.18 0.66 2.05
CA ASN A 95 -1.43 1.97 1.47
C ASN A 95 -0.95 3.08 2.41
N VAL A 96 0.06 3.84 1.99
CA VAL A 96 0.64 4.91 2.83
C VAL A 96 -0.38 5.98 3.21
N ALA A 97 -1.38 6.24 2.36
CA ALA A 97 -2.41 7.23 2.62
C ALA A 97 -3.41 6.82 3.72
N CYS A 98 -3.36 5.55 4.18
CA CYS A 98 -4.12 5.12 5.35
C CYS A 98 -3.36 5.39 6.66
N ILE A 99 -2.05 5.62 6.61
CA ILE A 99 -1.21 5.84 7.80
C ILE A 99 -1.44 7.26 8.31
N GLU A 100 -1.64 7.39 9.62
CA GLU A 100 -1.90 8.68 10.27
C GLU A 100 -0.76 9.67 10.00
N GLY A 101 -1.12 10.87 9.52
CA GLY A 101 -0.17 11.94 9.23
C GLY A 101 0.68 11.73 7.97
N VAL A 102 0.35 10.75 7.11
CA VAL A 102 1.11 10.46 5.89
C VAL A 102 0.26 10.70 4.65
N SER A 103 0.81 11.48 3.72
CA SER A 103 0.26 11.74 2.39
C SER A 103 1.11 11.05 1.32
N PRO A 104 0.51 10.52 0.24
CA PRO A 104 1.27 10.04 -0.91
C PRO A 104 2.11 11.15 -1.56
N PHE A 105 1.77 12.42 -1.30
CA PHE A 105 2.48 13.60 -1.81
C PHE A 105 3.69 14.01 -0.95
N ASP A 106 3.89 13.40 0.21
CA ASP A 106 5.09 13.65 1.04
C ASP A 106 6.35 12.99 0.44
N PHE A 107 6.18 12.14 -0.57
CA PHE A 107 7.24 11.41 -1.24
C PHE A 107 7.61 12.11 -2.56
N PRO A 108 8.76 12.81 -2.65
CA PRO A 108 9.14 13.53 -3.86
C PRO A 108 9.43 12.58 -5.03
N GLU A 109 9.86 11.36 -4.71
CA GLU A 109 10.17 10.33 -5.68
C GLU A 109 9.64 8.97 -5.20
N VAL A 110 8.97 8.23 -6.10
CA VAL A 110 8.49 6.88 -5.83
C VAL A 110 8.79 5.97 -7.01
N LEU A 111 9.49 4.87 -6.75
CA LEU A 111 9.76 3.85 -7.76
C LEU A 111 8.46 3.15 -8.17
N VAL A 112 8.27 2.98 -9.48
CA VAL A 112 7.21 2.18 -10.08
C VAL A 112 7.77 0.82 -10.44
N MET A 113 7.33 -0.22 -9.76
CA MET A 113 7.74 -1.59 -10.07
C MET A 113 7.06 -2.10 -11.33
N GLU A 114 7.80 -2.89 -12.12
CA GLU A 114 7.24 -3.62 -13.24
C GLU A 114 6.37 -4.78 -12.76
N GLY A 115 5.08 -4.74 -13.09
CA GLY A 115 4.09 -5.73 -12.72
C GLY A 115 3.18 -6.16 -13.87
N ARG A 116 3.33 -5.61 -15.08
CA ARG A 116 2.66 -6.12 -16.29
C ARG A 116 3.19 -7.51 -16.64
N VAL A 117 4.48 -7.73 -16.40
CA VAL A 117 5.10 -9.06 -16.26
C VAL A 117 5.59 -9.18 -14.83
N HIS A 118 4.86 -9.92 -14.00
CA HIS A 118 5.14 -9.99 -12.57
C HIS A 118 6.50 -10.71 -12.30
N PRO A 119 7.22 -10.39 -11.20
CA PRO A 119 8.50 -11.02 -10.88
C PRO A 119 8.49 -12.56 -10.91
N ASN A 120 7.47 -13.18 -10.31
CA ASN A 120 7.31 -14.65 -10.31
C ASN A 120 6.99 -15.24 -11.69
N ASP A 121 6.73 -14.42 -12.71
CA ASP A 121 6.48 -14.83 -14.10
C ASP A 121 7.68 -14.51 -15.02
N GLY A 122 8.85 -14.23 -14.44
CA GLY A 122 10.09 -13.92 -15.17
C GLY A 122 10.29 -12.44 -15.49
N GLY A 123 9.44 -11.55 -14.97
CA GLY A 123 9.59 -10.09 -15.09
C GLY A 123 10.19 -9.44 -13.85
N GLY A 124 9.69 -8.26 -13.49
CA GLY A 124 10.12 -7.48 -12.33
C GLY A 124 11.12 -6.37 -12.65
N GLY A 125 11.71 -5.81 -11.59
CA GLY A 125 12.55 -4.60 -11.68
C GLY A 125 11.75 -3.30 -11.61
N VAL A 126 12.42 -2.19 -11.91
CA VAL A 126 11.85 -0.84 -11.90
C VAL A 126 11.39 -0.48 -13.31
N ALA A 127 10.10 -0.21 -13.48
CA ALA A 127 9.51 0.21 -14.75
C ALA A 127 9.59 1.73 -14.97
N GLY A 128 9.73 2.51 -13.90
CA GLY A 128 9.77 3.97 -13.96
C GLY A 128 9.75 4.62 -12.59
N VAL A 129 9.54 5.93 -12.58
CA VAL A 129 9.58 6.77 -11.39
C VAL A 129 8.42 7.76 -11.44
N LEU A 130 7.64 7.86 -10.36
CA LEU A 130 6.69 8.95 -10.14
C LEU A 130 7.40 10.06 -9.36
N ASN A 131 7.28 11.29 -9.85
CA ASN A 131 7.82 12.47 -9.20
C ASN A 131 6.68 13.38 -8.75
N TYR A 132 6.72 13.82 -7.49
CA TYR A 132 5.86 14.88 -6.99
C TYR A 132 6.70 16.11 -6.67
N ARG A 133 6.25 17.27 -7.13
CA ARG A 133 6.88 18.57 -6.87
C ARG A 133 5.79 19.57 -6.56
N GLU A 134 5.87 20.20 -5.39
CA GLU A 134 5.05 21.36 -5.10
C GLU A 134 5.46 22.50 -6.03
N THR A 135 4.48 23.20 -6.61
CA THR A 135 4.73 24.29 -7.55
C THR A 135 4.92 25.66 -6.86
N GLY A 136 5.09 25.68 -5.54
CA GLY A 136 5.04 26.88 -4.69
C GLY A 136 3.62 27.13 -4.18
N THR A 137 3.50 27.54 -2.92
CA THR A 137 2.23 27.84 -2.25
C THR A 137 1.52 28.99 -2.95
N ALA A 138 0.22 28.83 -3.27
CA ALA A 138 -0.65 29.99 -3.27
C ALA A 138 -0.57 30.59 -1.87
N GLU A 139 0.07 31.76 -1.76
CA GLU A 139 0.02 32.60 -0.57
C GLU A 139 -1.47 32.71 -0.17
N LYS A 140 -1.78 32.27 1.05
CA LYS A 140 -3.05 32.61 1.69
C LYS A 140 -2.94 34.00 2.30
#